data_AF-A0A1Y1JJ18-F1
#
_entry.id   AF-A0A1Y1JJ18-F1
#
_cell.length_a   1.000
_cell.length_b   1.000
_cell.length_c   1.000
_cell.angle_alpha   90.00
_cell.angle_beta   90.00
_cell.angle_gamma   90.00
#
_symmetry.space_group_name_H-M   'P 1'
#
loop_
_entity.id
_entity.type
_entity.pdbx_description
1 polymer ?
#
loop_
_entity_poly.entity_id
_entity_poly.type
_entity_poly.pdbx_seq_one_letter_code
_entity_poly.pdbx_strand_id
1 'polypeptide(L)'
;MLTTYNIIWKKEENANIKSEKKSETLNEREIGNEQNDRVVSPISDFEELINDVEDLLEEEQINETEKLYKESKSPNEKFNKKNKLSITDLSAQLWCEQQLELVLTTGKRRETEAMRLGIERHEVLEKADHLIIDVEVNTREESLGYRLLNTITLLGQLFEYKKAREVWVFGVIRGYVLRGIIDELRIEYDNVSRREFLIISDTKTRKEKKEPSLAQKRTSAIQVQTYCLLLQYLRNGKADFKKLFEIYECDPMFEFTAIDLLKYKNLENLGKAVNSLFLRLPKIKEEMEIVYEHQGVEFSRNHIPYFYHSTLYTINILLDYWDGKRSSDVVENSDKWKCKFCDFVKNCVRCPLDT
;
A
#
# COMPACT_ATOMS: atom_id res chain seq x y z
N MET A 1 27.84 6.86 -10.93
CA MET A 1 26.72 6.11 -10.33
C MET A 1 26.82 6.24 -8.84
N LEU A 2 25.74 6.64 -8.17
CA LEU A 2 25.68 6.70 -6.72
C LEU A 2 25.33 5.31 -6.18
N THR A 3 25.81 5.01 -4.97
CA THR A 3 25.65 3.70 -4.34
C THR A 3 24.45 3.71 -3.40
N THR A 4 23.52 2.78 -3.61
CA THR A 4 22.42 2.48 -2.68
C THR A 4 22.60 1.07 -2.13
N TYR A 5 22.02 0.82 -0.96
CA TYR A 5 22.19 -0.42 -0.23
C TYR A 5 20.90 -1.25 -0.24
N ASN A 6 20.99 -2.49 -0.68
CA ASN A 6 19.95 -3.48 -0.48
C ASN A 6 20.20 -4.20 0.86
N ILE A 7 19.20 -4.17 1.75
CA ILE A 7 19.37 -4.54 3.15
C ILE A 7 18.91 -5.98 3.37
N ILE A 8 19.84 -6.87 3.69
CA ILE A 8 19.60 -8.29 3.90
C ILE A 8 19.68 -8.57 5.40
N TRP A 9 18.59 -9.10 5.97
CA TRP A 9 18.61 -9.58 7.35
C TRP A 9 19.39 -10.89 7.41
N LYS A 10 20.43 -10.93 8.25
CA LYS A 10 21.16 -12.17 8.49
C LYS A 10 20.23 -13.16 9.18
N LYS A 11 19.97 -14.29 8.53
CA LYS A 11 19.22 -15.39 9.15
C LYS A 11 20.17 -16.15 10.07
N GLU A 12 19.76 -16.36 11.32
CA GLU A 12 20.39 -17.39 12.14
C GLU A 12 20.16 -18.74 11.45
N GLU A 13 21.24 -19.44 11.08
CA GLU A 13 21.16 -20.80 10.57
C GLU A 13 20.70 -21.72 11.70
N ASN A 14 19.40 -22.02 11.75
CA ASN A 14 18.87 -23.14 12.52
C ASN A 14 18.04 -24.07 11.63
N ALA A 15 18.47 -25.33 11.66
CA ALA A 15 18.05 -26.45 10.87
C ALA A 15 16.70 -27.06 11.29
N ASN A 16 16.19 -27.90 10.39
CA ASN A 16 15.20 -28.97 10.55
C ASN A 16 13.71 -28.60 10.36
N ILE A 17 13.08 -29.01 9.25
CA ILE A 17 12.69 -30.37 8.80
C ILE A 17 11.31 -30.77 9.35
N LYS A 18 10.38 -30.91 8.39
CA LYS A 18 9.15 -31.73 8.37
C LYS A 18 8.00 -31.36 9.32
N SER A 19 6.86 -31.07 8.70
CA SER A 19 5.79 -32.09 8.63
C SER A 19 4.82 -31.77 7.50
N GLU A 20 4.97 -32.51 6.41
CA GLU A 20 4.01 -32.65 5.33
C GLU A 20 3.11 -33.87 5.63
N LYS A 21 1.84 -33.80 5.16
CA LYS A 21 0.87 -34.88 4.93
C LYS A 21 -0.02 -35.36 6.09
N LYS A 22 -1.35 -35.21 5.90
CA LYS A 22 -2.29 -36.27 5.44
C LYS A 22 -3.73 -35.74 5.36
N SER A 23 -4.34 -35.72 4.15
CA SER A 23 -5.37 -36.64 3.59
C SER A 23 -6.81 -36.23 3.96
N GLU A 24 -7.71 -35.86 3.04
CA GLU A 24 -8.56 -36.72 2.15
C GLU A 24 -9.15 -37.93 2.93
N THR A 25 -10.46 -38.26 2.93
CA THR A 25 -11.52 -38.18 1.89
C THR A 25 -12.92 -38.59 2.45
N LEU A 26 -13.99 -38.34 1.67
CA LEU A 26 -15.29 -39.04 1.54
C LEU A 26 -16.40 -38.71 2.59
N ASN A 27 -17.66 -38.41 2.25
CA ASN A 27 -18.57 -39.19 1.40
C ASN A 27 -19.89 -38.43 1.10
N GLU A 28 -20.44 -38.69 -0.08
CA GLU A 28 -21.73 -38.27 -0.62
C GLU A 28 -22.91 -39.09 -0.05
N ARG A 29 -24.11 -38.49 -0.05
CA ARG A 29 -25.40 -39.20 -0.12
C ARG A 29 -26.40 -38.38 -0.95
N GLU A 30 -26.77 -38.92 -2.12
CA GLU A 30 -27.96 -38.57 -2.89
C GLU A 30 -29.11 -39.53 -2.53
N ILE A 31 -30.33 -39.01 -2.38
CA ILE A 31 -31.67 -39.57 -2.73
C ILE A 31 -32.61 -38.35 -2.72
N GLY A 32 -33.54 -38.04 -3.63
CA GLY A 32 -34.14 -38.63 -4.83
C GLY A 32 -35.30 -37.68 -5.24
N ASN A 33 -35.62 -37.63 -6.53
CA ASN A 33 -36.64 -36.78 -7.17
C ASN A 33 -38.08 -37.09 -6.73
N GLU A 34 -38.96 -36.07 -6.77
CA GLU A 34 -40.34 -36.20 -7.25
C GLU A 34 -40.89 -34.86 -7.79
N GLN A 35 -41.56 -34.94 -8.96
CA GLN A 35 -42.24 -33.87 -9.68
C GLN A 35 -43.66 -33.66 -9.10
N ASN A 36 -44.19 -32.43 -9.05
CA ASN A 36 -45.23 -31.98 -9.99
C ASN A 36 -45.81 -30.57 -9.71
N ASP A 37 -46.23 -29.98 -10.83
CA ASP A 37 -47.36 -29.08 -11.06
C ASP A 37 -47.31 -27.56 -10.75
N ARG A 38 -47.62 -26.85 -11.84
CA ARG A 38 -47.83 -25.40 -11.97
C ARG A 38 -49.22 -25.02 -11.45
N VAL A 39 -49.29 -23.92 -10.68
CA VAL A 39 -50.48 -23.05 -10.59
C VAL A 39 -50.03 -21.59 -10.50
N VAL A 40 -50.74 -20.71 -11.20
CA VAL A 40 -50.42 -19.29 -11.46
C VAL A 40 -51.29 -18.36 -10.59
N SER A 41 -50.63 -17.36 -9.95
CA SER A 41 -51.08 -16.02 -9.49
C SER A 41 -52.20 -15.89 -8.42
N PRO A 42 -52.25 -14.79 -7.61
CA PRO A 42 -51.69 -13.44 -7.84
C PRO A 42 -50.68 -12.97 -6.78
N ILE A 43 -49.51 -12.52 -7.26
CA ILE A 43 -48.39 -12.00 -6.49
C ILE A 43 -48.27 -10.52 -6.88
N SER A 44 -48.63 -9.60 -5.99
CA SER A 44 -48.16 -8.21 -6.06
C SER A 44 -48.03 -7.58 -4.68
N ASP A 45 -48.84 -8.01 -3.71
CA ASP A 45 -48.80 -7.46 -2.34
C ASP A 45 -47.86 -8.24 -1.40
N PHE A 46 -47.40 -9.43 -1.82
CA PHE A 46 -46.47 -10.27 -1.07
C PHE A 46 -45.00 -9.98 -1.43
N GLU A 47 -44.72 -9.52 -2.66
CA GLU A 47 -43.38 -9.14 -3.11
C GLU A 47 -42.88 -7.84 -2.45
N GLU A 48 -43.74 -6.84 -2.23
CA GLU A 48 -43.39 -5.64 -1.46
C GLU A 48 -43.04 -5.99 0.00
N LEU A 49 -43.82 -6.89 0.62
CA LEU A 49 -43.58 -7.31 2.00
C LEU A 49 -42.34 -8.20 2.17
N ILE A 50 -41.97 -8.98 1.14
CA ILE A 50 -40.73 -9.79 1.13
C ILE A 50 -39.51 -8.88 1.00
N ASN A 51 -39.55 -7.88 0.11
CA ASN A 51 -38.44 -6.94 -0.04
C ASN A 51 -38.19 -6.16 1.26
N ASP A 52 -39.25 -5.72 1.95
CA ASP A 52 -39.13 -5.04 3.24
C ASP A 52 -38.55 -5.93 4.34
N VAL A 53 -38.81 -7.25 4.30
CA VAL A 53 -38.26 -8.22 5.27
C VAL A 53 -36.82 -8.62 4.91
N GLU A 54 -36.49 -8.76 3.62
CA GLU A 54 -35.12 -9.01 3.14
C GLU A 54 -34.19 -7.85 3.46
N ASP A 55 -34.62 -6.60 3.24
CA ASP A 55 -33.86 -5.40 3.59
C ASP A 55 -33.60 -5.30 5.10
N LEU A 56 -34.61 -5.63 5.94
CA LEU A 56 -34.44 -5.68 7.39
C LEU A 56 -33.50 -6.81 7.86
N LEU A 57 -33.52 -7.96 7.19
CA LEU A 57 -32.62 -9.07 7.47
C LEU A 57 -31.18 -8.78 7.02
N GLU A 58 -30.99 -8.08 5.90
CA GLU A 58 -29.67 -7.58 5.48
C GLU A 58 -29.14 -6.53 6.47
N GLU A 59 -29.97 -5.59 6.91
CA GLU A 59 -29.60 -4.61 7.94
C GLU A 59 -29.27 -5.28 9.28
N GLU A 60 -30.03 -6.27 9.73
CA GLU A 60 -29.73 -7.04 10.94
C GLU A 60 -28.42 -7.83 10.82
N GLN A 61 -28.16 -8.48 9.69
CA GLN A 61 -26.89 -9.19 9.44
C GLN A 61 -25.69 -8.24 9.36
N ILE A 62 -25.85 -7.07 8.75
CA ILE A 62 -24.82 -6.02 8.74
C ILE A 62 -24.55 -5.55 10.17
N ASN A 63 -25.60 -5.29 10.95
CA ASN A 63 -25.49 -4.85 12.34
C ASN A 63 -24.85 -5.91 13.25
N GLU A 64 -25.19 -7.18 13.08
CA GLU A 64 -24.60 -8.29 13.84
C GLU A 64 -23.14 -8.52 13.45
N THR A 65 -22.81 -8.41 12.15
CA THR A 65 -21.44 -8.46 11.65
C THR A 65 -20.62 -7.28 12.20
N GLU A 66 -21.15 -6.06 12.19
CA GLU A 66 -20.51 -4.89 12.77
C GLU A 66 -20.30 -5.02 14.28
N LYS A 67 -21.26 -5.63 14.98
CA LYS A 67 -21.15 -5.90 16.42
C LYS A 67 -20.04 -6.91 16.71
N LEU A 68 -19.98 -8.01 15.97
CA LEU A 68 -18.90 -9.00 16.07
C LEU A 68 -17.53 -8.39 15.70
N TYR A 69 -17.49 -7.50 14.71
CA TYR A 69 -16.26 -6.77 14.36
C TYR A 69 -15.83 -5.81 15.47
N LYS A 70 -16.76 -5.08 16.10
CA LYS A 70 -16.48 -4.20 17.25
C LYS A 70 -15.99 -4.96 18.48
N GLU A 71 -16.44 -6.20 18.67
CA GLU A 71 -15.97 -7.10 19.73
C GLU A 71 -14.65 -7.81 19.37
N SER A 72 -14.24 -7.79 18.10
CA SER A 72 -12.99 -8.35 17.62
C SER A 72 -11.81 -7.38 17.75
N LYS A 73 -10.58 -7.90 17.75
CA LYS A 73 -9.38 -7.06 17.70
C LYS A 73 -9.35 -6.25 16.40
N SER A 74 -8.91 -4.99 16.50
CA SER A 74 -8.75 -4.12 15.32
C SER A 74 -7.84 -4.78 14.27
N PRO A 75 -8.04 -4.54 12.95
CA PRO A 75 -7.17 -5.09 11.91
C PRO A 75 -5.68 -4.81 12.14
N ASN A 76 -5.33 -3.64 12.68
CA ASN A 76 -3.97 -3.31 13.06
C ASN A 76 -3.37 -4.29 14.10
N GLU A 77 -4.15 -4.67 15.11
CA GLU A 77 -3.74 -5.65 16.13
C GLU A 77 -3.81 -7.09 15.61
N LYS A 78 -4.91 -7.44 14.94
CA LYS A 78 -5.18 -8.76 14.35
C LYS A 78 -4.05 -9.19 13.42
N PHE A 79 -3.53 -8.26 12.60
CA PHE A 79 -2.48 -8.53 11.63
C PHE A 79 -1.09 -8.05 12.08
N ASN A 80 -0.92 -7.74 13.38
CA ASN A 80 0.34 -7.31 14.00
C ASN A 80 1.06 -6.22 13.19
N LYS A 81 0.31 -5.26 12.67
CA LYS A 81 0.87 -4.15 11.88
C LYS A 81 1.61 -3.15 12.76
N LYS A 82 1.34 -3.12 14.08
CA LYS A 82 2.01 -2.26 15.07
C LYS A 82 2.01 -0.78 14.64
N ASN A 83 0.89 -0.28 14.15
CA ASN A 83 0.74 1.08 13.63
C ASN A 83 1.70 1.43 12.47
N LYS A 84 2.22 0.43 11.76
CA LYS A 84 3.20 0.59 10.68
C LYS A 84 2.59 0.13 9.34
N LEU A 85 1.99 1.06 8.59
CA LEU A 85 1.31 0.75 7.32
C LEU A 85 2.08 1.24 6.09
N SER A 86 2.17 0.40 5.07
CA SER A 86 2.71 0.83 3.78
C SER A 86 1.65 1.60 3.01
N ILE A 87 2.06 2.55 2.17
CA ILE A 87 1.11 3.28 1.31
C ILE A 87 0.43 2.32 0.33
N THR A 88 1.11 1.24 -0.07
CA THR A 88 0.51 0.15 -0.86
C THR A 88 -0.57 -0.61 -0.09
N ASP A 89 -0.36 -0.92 1.20
CA ASP A 89 -1.42 -1.52 2.04
C ASP A 89 -2.62 -0.57 2.15
N LEU A 90 -2.36 0.73 2.33
CA LEU A 90 -3.40 1.73 2.47
C LEU A 90 -4.22 1.86 1.18
N SER A 91 -3.56 2.00 0.03
CA SER A 91 -4.21 2.21 -1.27
C SER A 91 -4.90 0.95 -1.82
N ALA A 92 -4.45 -0.25 -1.42
CA ALA A 92 -5.08 -1.51 -1.79
C ALA A 92 -6.54 -1.62 -1.30
N GLN A 93 -6.90 -0.93 -0.21
CA GLN A 93 -8.28 -0.85 0.28
C GLN A 93 -9.24 -0.29 -0.77
N LEU A 94 -8.81 0.69 -1.58
CA LEU A 94 -9.64 1.26 -2.64
C LEU A 94 -9.88 0.31 -3.82
N TRP A 95 -9.11 -0.78 -3.92
CA TRP A 95 -9.39 -1.82 -4.90
C TRP A 95 -10.50 -2.73 -4.41
N CYS A 96 -10.33 -3.35 -3.23
CA CYS A 96 -11.31 -4.15 -2.53
C CYS A 96 -10.83 -4.44 -1.09
N GLU A 97 -11.55 -3.98 -0.08
CA GLU A 97 -11.16 -4.18 1.33
C GLU A 97 -11.33 -5.62 1.79
N GLN A 98 -12.38 -6.31 1.34
CA GLN A 98 -12.55 -7.76 1.56
C GLN A 98 -11.33 -8.54 1.05
N GLN A 99 -10.85 -8.20 -0.15
CA GLN A 99 -9.67 -8.86 -0.71
C GLN A 99 -8.43 -8.57 0.15
N LEU A 100 -8.23 -7.32 0.59
CA LEU A 100 -7.12 -6.99 1.47
C LEU A 100 -7.17 -7.81 2.76
N GLU A 101 -8.33 -7.90 3.41
CA GLU A 101 -8.49 -8.67 4.64
C GLU A 101 -8.20 -10.17 4.43
N LEU A 102 -8.65 -10.74 3.31
CA LEU A 102 -8.39 -12.13 2.95
C LEU A 102 -6.91 -12.38 2.64
N VAL A 103 -6.21 -11.44 1.98
CA VAL A 103 -4.76 -11.50 1.78
C VAL A 103 -4.02 -11.48 3.11
N LEU A 104 -4.41 -10.58 4.03
CA LEU A 104 -3.79 -10.47 5.36
C LEU A 104 -4.04 -11.69 6.23
N THR A 105 -5.24 -12.28 6.14
CA THR A 105 -5.64 -13.45 6.94
C THR A 105 -4.99 -14.73 6.42
N THR A 106 -4.96 -14.93 5.11
CA THR A 106 -4.46 -16.17 4.51
C THR A 106 -2.96 -16.15 4.22
N GLY A 107 -2.34 -14.96 4.19
CA GLY A 107 -0.98 -14.75 3.70
C GLY A 107 -0.83 -15.01 2.20
N LYS A 108 -1.91 -15.35 1.48
CA LYS A 108 -1.88 -15.66 0.05
C LYS A 108 -1.96 -14.34 -0.71
N ARG A 109 -0.88 -14.00 -1.41
CA ARG A 109 -0.88 -12.93 -2.41
C ARG A 109 -0.54 -13.55 -3.74
N ARG A 110 -1.45 -13.48 -4.71
CA ARG A 110 -1.14 -13.90 -6.07
C ARG A 110 -0.20 -12.87 -6.69
N GLU A 111 0.97 -13.33 -7.04
CA GLU A 111 1.81 -12.60 -7.98
C GLU A 111 1.23 -12.83 -9.39
N THR A 112 0.79 -11.74 -10.01
CA THR A 112 0.36 -11.80 -11.41
C THR A 112 1.56 -11.54 -12.31
N GLU A 113 1.52 -12.07 -13.53
CA GLU A 113 2.57 -11.80 -14.52
C GLU A 113 2.78 -10.29 -14.75
N ALA A 114 1.71 -9.49 -14.69
CA ALA A 114 1.81 -8.04 -14.78
C ALA A 114 2.55 -7.40 -13.59
N MET A 115 2.40 -7.95 -12.38
CA MET A 115 3.16 -7.51 -11.21
C MET A 115 4.63 -7.87 -11.34
N ARG A 116 4.95 -9.11 -11.74
CA ARG A 116 6.33 -9.57 -11.97
C ARG A 116 7.05 -8.69 -12.99
N LEU A 117 6.43 -8.46 -14.14
CA LEU A 117 6.97 -7.57 -15.18
C LEU A 117 7.14 -6.13 -14.68
N GLY A 118 6.25 -5.64 -13.81
CA GLY A 118 6.38 -4.33 -13.18
C GLY A 118 7.57 -4.24 -12.23
N ILE A 119 7.78 -5.27 -11.40
CA ILE A 119 8.92 -5.36 -10.48
C ILE A 119 10.23 -5.41 -11.25
N GLU A 120 10.35 -6.33 -12.23
CA GLU A 120 11.54 -6.45 -13.09
C GLU A 120 11.87 -5.12 -13.77
N ARG A 121 10.83 -4.38 -14.19
CA ARG A 121 10.99 -3.11 -14.86
C ARG A 121 11.45 -2.00 -13.91
N HIS A 122 10.92 -1.93 -12.69
CA HIS A 122 11.40 -1.03 -11.64
C HIS A 122 12.85 -1.32 -11.29
N GLU A 123 13.25 -2.59 -11.17
CA GLU A 123 14.66 -2.97 -10.95
C GLU A 123 15.59 -2.50 -12.07
N VAL A 124 15.16 -2.63 -13.34
CA VAL A 124 15.94 -2.14 -14.49
C VAL A 124 16.10 -0.62 -14.43
N LEU A 125 15.03 0.11 -14.08
CA LEU A 125 15.05 1.55 -13.94
C LEU A 125 15.94 2.01 -12.78
N GLU A 126 15.92 1.29 -11.66
CA GLU A 126 16.75 1.57 -10.49
C GLU A 126 18.24 1.33 -10.80
N LYS A 127 18.59 0.17 -11.37
CA LYS A 127 19.97 -0.19 -11.73
C LYS A 127 20.58 0.70 -12.81
N ALA A 128 19.75 1.41 -13.60
CA ALA A 128 20.21 2.41 -14.56
C ALA A 128 20.74 3.68 -13.86
N ASP A 129 20.18 4.03 -12.70
CA ASP A 129 20.53 5.24 -11.95
C ASP A 129 21.51 4.92 -10.77
N HIS A 130 21.43 3.72 -10.18
CA HIS A 130 22.12 3.35 -8.94
C HIS A 130 23.02 2.12 -9.09
N LEU A 131 24.15 2.12 -8.37
CA LEU A 131 24.88 0.90 -8.04
C LEU A 131 24.33 0.33 -6.74
N ILE A 132 23.62 -0.80 -6.80
CA ILE A 132 23.03 -1.44 -5.63
C ILE A 132 24.03 -2.42 -5.02
N ILE A 133 24.34 -2.24 -3.73
CA ILE A 133 25.23 -3.13 -2.96
C ILE A 133 24.42 -3.82 -1.87
N ASP A 134 24.56 -5.13 -1.78
CA ASP A 134 23.96 -5.91 -0.70
C ASP A 134 24.73 -5.70 0.61
N VAL A 135 24.00 -5.40 1.70
CA VAL A 135 24.54 -5.27 3.05
C VAL A 135 23.80 -6.18 4.01
N GLU A 136 24.55 -6.99 4.75
CA GLU A 136 23.99 -7.81 5.82
C GLU A 136 23.87 -7.00 7.12
N VAL A 137 22.68 -7.01 7.71
CA VAL A 137 22.40 -6.35 8.99
C VAL A 137 21.91 -7.36 10.04
N ASN A 138 22.34 -7.15 11.28
CA ASN A 138 21.95 -7.97 12.44
C ASN A 138 21.08 -7.22 13.44
N THR A 139 20.98 -5.90 13.30
CA THR A 139 20.25 -5.02 14.22
C THR A 139 19.16 -4.27 13.49
N ARG A 140 18.09 -3.90 14.20
CA ARG A 140 16.99 -3.10 13.63
C ARG A 140 17.46 -1.68 13.36
N GLU A 141 18.38 -1.20 14.19
CA GLU A 141 18.99 0.11 14.14
C GLU A 141 19.81 0.30 12.89
N GLU A 142 20.68 -0.66 12.54
CA GLU A 142 21.44 -0.59 11.28
C GLU A 142 20.55 -0.85 10.07
N SER A 143 19.52 -1.70 10.18
CA SER A 143 18.53 -1.87 9.12
C SER A 143 17.79 -0.57 8.80
N LEU A 144 17.32 0.15 9.82
CA LEU A 144 16.71 1.47 9.62
C LEU A 144 17.75 2.52 9.22
N GLY A 145 18.98 2.40 9.74
CA GLY A 145 20.11 3.26 9.42
C GLY A 145 20.45 3.24 7.94
N TYR A 146 20.62 2.05 7.34
CA TYR A 146 20.85 1.92 5.90
C TYR A 146 19.69 2.44 5.05
N ARG A 147 18.44 2.28 5.51
CA ARG A 147 17.28 2.86 4.81
C ARG A 147 17.33 4.39 4.80
N LEU A 148 17.65 5.01 5.94
CA LEU A 148 17.84 6.45 6.05
C LEU A 148 19.08 6.94 5.27
N LEU A 149 20.14 6.14 5.22
CA LEU A 149 21.34 6.42 4.43
C LEU A 149 21.02 6.43 2.92
N ASN A 150 20.24 5.45 2.43
CA ASN A 150 19.75 5.48 1.06
C ASN A 150 18.99 6.77 0.77
N THR A 151 18.10 7.21 1.67
CA THR A 151 17.40 8.49 1.53
C THR A 151 18.36 9.67 1.44
N ILE A 152 19.46 9.71 2.22
CA ILE A 152 20.49 10.76 2.10
C ILE A 152 21.12 10.75 0.70
N THR A 153 21.56 9.58 0.24
CA THR A 153 22.19 9.44 -1.07
C THR A 153 21.27 9.90 -2.19
N LEU A 154 20.01 9.46 -2.16
CA LEU A 154 19.01 9.75 -3.19
C LEU A 154 18.57 11.22 -3.17
N LEU A 155 18.44 11.85 -2.00
CA LEU A 155 18.18 13.29 -1.93
C LEU A 155 19.40 14.10 -2.42
N GLY A 156 20.62 13.63 -2.15
CA GLY A 156 21.83 14.20 -2.74
C GLY A 156 21.80 14.15 -4.26
N GLN A 157 21.47 12.98 -4.83
CA GLN A 157 21.27 12.79 -6.27
C GLN A 157 20.22 13.74 -6.84
N LEU A 158 19.09 13.89 -6.15
CA LEU A 158 18.00 14.77 -6.57
C LEU A 158 18.47 16.22 -6.65
N PHE A 159 19.28 16.71 -5.70
CA PHE A 159 19.78 18.08 -5.75
C PHE A 159 20.82 18.31 -6.84
N GLU A 160 21.69 17.33 -7.09
CA GLU A 160 22.78 17.42 -8.06
C GLU A 160 22.31 17.20 -9.51
N TYR A 161 21.55 16.13 -9.74
CA TYR A 161 21.13 15.68 -11.07
C TYR A 161 19.67 16.00 -11.39
N LYS A 162 18.94 16.64 -10.46
CA LYS A 162 17.54 17.04 -10.61
C LYS A 162 16.58 15.86 -10.80
N LYS A 163 17.02 14.63 -10.53
CA LYS A 163 16.24 13.39 -10.59
C LYS A 163 16.77 12.37 -9.59
N ALA A 164 15.88 11.68 -8.89
CA ALA A 164 16.20 10.51 -8.08
C ALA A 164 15.07 9.49 -8.13
N ARG A 165 15.40 8.20 -8.06
CA ARG A 165 14.45 7.10 -8.00
C ARG A 165 14.43 6.44 -6.63
N GLU A 166 13.37 5.71 -6.33
CA GLU A 166 13.25 4.89 -5.12
C GLU A 166 13.43 5.65 -3.79
N VAL A 167 12.93 6.89 -3.72
CA VAL A 167 13.08 7.70 -2.51
C VAL A 167 12.13 7.23 -1.42
N TRP A 168 12.68 6.65 -0.36
CA TRP A 168 11.90 6.24 0.81
C TRP A 168 11.42 7.45 1.62
N VAL A 169 10.11 7.49 1.89
CA VAL A 169 9.45 8.54 2.67
C VAL A 169 8.56 7.94 3.76
N PHE A 170 8.32 8.74 4.80
CA PHE A 170 7.42 8.38 5.88
C PHE A 170 6.70 9.62 6.45
N GLY A 171 5.66 9.39 7.23
CA GLY A 171 5.08 10.40 8.10
C GLY A 171 4.05 9.81 9.05
N VAL A 172 3.67 10.60 10.06
CA VAL A 172 2.79 10.16 11.14
C VAL A 172 1.40 10.76 10.96
N ILE A 173 0.38 9.89 10.91
CA ILE A 173 -1.03 10.29 10.82
C ILE A 173 -1.81 9.41 11.80
N ARG A 174 -2.55 10.03 12.74
CA ARG A 174 -3.34 9.32 13.78
C ARG A 174 -2.53 8.26 14.54
N GLY A 175 -1.25 8.52 14.80
CA GLY A 175 -0.36 7.57 15.49
C GLY A 175 0.21 6.45 14.61
N TYR A 176 -0.24 6.32 13.35
CA TYR A 176 0.34 5.42 12.36
C TYR A 176 1.57 6.06 11.70
N VAL A 177 2.63 5.27 11.57
CA VAL A 177 3.72 5.56 10.63
C VAL A 177 3.33 5.01 9.27
N LEU A 178 2.92 5.92 8.39
CA LEU A 178 2.75 5.63 6.97
C LEU A 178 4.11 5.74 6.28
N ARG A 179 4.41 4.79 5.40
CA ARG A 179 5.69 4.75 4.67
C ARG A 179 5.52 4.24 3.26
N GLY A 180 6.42 4.63 2.38
CA GLY A 180 6.52 4.02 1.07
C GLY A 180 7.74 4.52 0.31
N ILE A 181 7.83 4.10 -0.93
CA ILE A 181 8.94 4.42 -1.81
C ILE A 181 8.36 5.13 -3.01
N ILE A 182 8.90 6.31 -3.32
CA ILE A 182 8.49 7.10 -4.48
C ILE A 182 9.36 6.68 -5.65
N ASP A 183 8.74 6.15 -6.71
CA ASP A 183 9.42 5.66 -7.90
C ASP A 183 10.37 6.72 -8.51
N GLU A 184 9.90 7.96 -8.64
CA GLU A 184 10.72 9.05 -9.18
C GLU A 184 10.35 10.43 -8.59
N LEU A 185 11.39 11.17 -8.20
CA LEU A 185 11.34 12.60 -7.91
C LEU A 185 12.13 13.37 -8.96
N ARG A 186 11.60 14.51 -9.42
CA ARG A 186 12.31 15.43 -10.31
C ARG A 186 12.23 16.87 -9.81
N ILE A 187 13.29 17.64 -10.01
CA ILE A 187 13.29 19.08 -9.77
C ILE A 187 13.28 19.77 -11.14
N GLU A 188 12.19 20.48 -11.44
CA GLU A 188 12.04 21.21 -12.70
C GLU A 188 11.94 22.71 -12.41
N TYR A 189 12.59 23.53 -13.25
CA TYR A 189 12.52 24.99 -13.15
C TYR A 189 11.38 25.51 -14.01
N ASP A 190 10.41 26.17 -13.36
CA ASP A 190 9.35 26.86 -14.07
C ASP A 190 9.81 28.27 -14.48
N ASN A 191 9.89 28.49 -15.79
CA ASN A 191 10.30 29.77 -16.37
C ASN A 191 9.31 30.90 -16.08
N VAL A 192 8.02 30.59 -15.90
CA VAL A 192 6.99 31.60 -15.68
C VAL A 192 7.06 32.13 -14.24
N SER A 193 7.02 31.25 -13.24
CA SER A 193 7.14 31.67 -11.84
C SER A 193 8.58 31.91 -11.38
N ARG A 194 9.57 31.56 -12.20
CA ARG A 194 11.02 31.67 -11.93
C ARG A 194 11.43 30.92 -10.66
N ARG A 195 10.88 29.73 -10.45
CA ARG A 195 11.11 28.90 -9.26
C ARG A 195 11.26 27.43 -9.65
N GLU A 196 12.04 26.71 -8.84
CA GLU A 196 12.10 25.25 -8.92
C GLU A 196 10.90 24.62 -8.21
N PHE A 197 10.37 23.54 -8.80
CA PHE A 197 9.34 22.71 -8.22
C PHE A 197 9.79 21.25 -8.15
N LEU A 198 9.38 20.58 -7.08
CA LEU A 198 9.51 19.13 -6.94
C LEU A 198 8.29 18.46 -7.59
N ILE A 199 8.53 17.52 -8.49
CA ILE A 199 7.53 16.70 -9.15
C ILE A 199 7.66 15.27 -8.65
N ILE A 200 6.51 14.64 -8.37
CA ILE A 200 6.40 13.25 -7.96
C ILE A 200 5.82 12.49 -9.15
N SER A 201 6.49 11.41 -9.55
CA SER A 201 6.06 10.56 -10.65
C SER A 201 6.08 9.10 -10.23
N ASP A 202 5.04 8.38 -10.60
CA ASP A 202 4.88 6.93 -10.39
C ASP A 202 4.76 6.24 -11.76
N THR A 203 5.50 5.14 -11.96
CA THR A 203 5.54 4.45 -13.26
C THR A 203 4.80 3.12 -13.19
N LYS A 204 3.73 2.98 -13.96
CA LYS A 204 2.93 1.76 -14.06
C LYS A 204 3.16 1.04 -15.38
N THR A 205 3.80 -0.12 -15.32
CA THR A 205 4.01 -1.01 -16.47
C THR A 205 2.71 -1.73 -16.84
N ARG A 206 2.37 -1.78 -18.13
CA ARG A 206 1.15 -2.40 -18.65
C ARG A 206 1.45 -3.51 -19.65
N LYS A 207 0.61 -4.54 -19.63
CA LYS A 207 0.67 -5.67 -20.58
C LYS A 207 0.37 -5.24 -22.01
N GLU A 208 -0.41 -4.17 -22.19
CA GLU A 208 -0.83 -3.64 -23.50
C GLU A 208 -0.85 -2.11 -23.42
N LYS A 209 -0.74 -1.43 -24.58
CA LYS A 209 -0.87 0.04 -24.71
C LYS A 209 -2.33 0.50 -24.53
N LYS A 210 -2.90 0.23 -23.37
CA LYS A 210 -4.26 0.58 -23.01
C LYS A 210 -4.27 1.20 -21.63
N GLU A 211 -4.91 2.35 -21.47
CA GLU A 211 -5.06 2.97 -20.16
C GLU A 211 -5.85 2.10 -19.17
N PRO A 212 -5.60 2.23 -17.86
CA PRO A 212 -6.30 1.43 -16.87
C PRO A 212 -7.71 1.97 -16.64
N SER A 213 -8.57 1.14 -16.05
CA SER A 213 -9.91 1.54 -15.63
C SER A 213 -9.85 2.64 -14.56
N LEU A 214 -10.94 3.40 -14.39
CA LEU A 214 -11.03 4.43 -13.36
C LEU A 214 -10.78 3.85 -11.95
N ALA A 215 -11.31 2.65 -11.68
CA ALA A 215 -11.08 1.95 -10.42
C ALA A 215 -9.59 1.71 -10.12
N GLN A 216 -8.81 1.30 -11.12
CA GLN A 216 -7.35 1.14 -10.98
C GLN A 216 -6.65 2.49 -10.81
N LYS A 217 -7.11 3.53 -11.52
CA LYS A 217 -6.56 4.89 -11.39
C LYS A 217 -6.76 5.45 -9.98
N ARG A 218 -7.87 5.15 -9.30
CA ARG A 218 -8.14 5.60 -7.92
C ARG A 218 -7.05 5.14 -6.93
N THR A 219 -6.64 3.87 -7.00
CA THR A 219 -5.57 3.32 -6.16
C THR A 219 -4.23 4.02 -6.40
N SER A 220 -3.84 4.23 -7.66
CA SER A 220 -2.60 4.94 -7.99
C SER A 220 -2.69 6.43 -7.60
N ALA A 221 -3.85 7.07 -7.77
CA ALA A 221 -4.06 8.46 -7.41
C ALA A 221 -3.88 8.70 -5.90
N ILE A 222 -4.53 7.90 -5.04
CA ILE A 222 -4.38 8.06 -3.59
C ILE A 222 -2.94 7.76 -3.15
N GLN A 223 -2.25 6.84 -3.82
CA GLN A 223 -0.84 6.53 -3.55
C GLN A 223 0.04 7.77 -3.75
N VAL A 224 0.00 8.40 -4.93
CA VAL A 224 0.82 9.59 -5.20
C VAL A 224 0.38 10.82 -4.40
N GLN A 225 -0.92 10.97 -4.11
CA GLN A 225 -1.44 12.02 -3.23
C GLN A 225 -0.93 11.84 -1.79
N THR A 226 -0.87 10.60 -1.30
CA THR A 226 -0.30 10.30 0.02
C THR A 226 1.19 10.60 0.04
N TYR A 227 1.95 10.23 -0.99
CA TYR A 227 3.37 10.62 -1.10
C TYR A 227 3.55 12.15 -1.06
N CYS A 228 2.71 12.89 -1.77
CA CYS A 228 2.73 14.36 -1.75
C CYS A 228 2.46 14.92 -0.35
N LEU A 229 1.46 14.38 0.37
CA LEU A 229 1.18 14.76 1.76
C LEU A 229 2.37 14.51 2.68
N LEU A 230 2.98 13.32 2.62
CA LEU A 230 4.13 12.97 3.46
C LEU A 230 5.33 13.86 3.17
N LEU A 231 5.66 14.08 1.90
CA LEU A 231 6.76 14.98 1.52
C LEU A 231 6.51 16.42 1.95
N GLN A 232 5.26 16.91 1.89
CA GLN A 232 4.92 18.24 2.44
C GLN A 232 5.17 18.31 3.94
N TYR A 233 4.83 17.27 4.70
CA TYR A 233 5.11 17.24 6.14
C TYR A 233 6.61 17.21 6.42
N LEU A 234 7.37 16.36 5.73
CA LEU A 234 8.83 16.28 5.86
C LEU A 234 9.50 17.63 5.52
N ARG A 235 9.14 18.21 4.37
CA ARG A 235 9.66 19.51 3.91
C ARG A 235 9.33 20.65 4.87
N ASN A 236 8.16 20.64 5.49
CA ASN A 236 7.72 21.70 6.41
C ASN A 236 8.15 21.45 7.86
N GLY A 237 9.11 20.54 8.10
CA GLY A 237 9.68 20.29 9.43
C GLY A 237 8.76 19.55 10.39
N LYS A 238 7.75 18.84 9.87
CA LYS A 238 6.81 18.01 10.64
C LYS A 238 7.20 16.53 10.68
N ALA A 239 8.47 16.23 10.40
CA ALA A 239 8.99 14.87 10.49
C ALA A 239 9.07 14.42 11.96
N ASP A 240 8.40 13.31 12.30
CA ASP A 240 8.43 12.73 13.65
C ASP A 240 9.32 11.48 13.67
N PHE A 241 10.63 11.72 13.75
CA PHE A 241 11.64 10.65 13.84
C PHE A 241 11.54 9.88 15.15
N LYS A 242 11.11 10.52 16.25
CA LYS A 242 10.94 9.85 17.54
C LYS A 242 9.89 8.74 17.41
N LYS A 243 8.72 9.06 16.85
CA LYS A 243 7.66 8.07 16.61
C LYS A 243 8.09 7.03 15.58
N LEU A 244 8.87 7.41 14.55
CA LEU A 244 9.46 6.46 13.62
C LEU A 244 10.32 5.42 14.35
N PHE A 245 11.28 5.85 15.17
CA PHE A 245 12.18 4.95 15.89
C PHE A 245 11.41 4.05 16.88
N GLU A 246 10.42 4.60 17.57
CA GLU A 246 9.52 3.84 18.47
C GLU A 246 8.80 2.71 17.72
N ILE A 247 8.18 2.99 16.57
CA ILE A 247 7.41 2.01 15.78
C ILE A 247 8.32 0.98 15.10
N TYR A 248 9.56 1.34 14.81
CA TYR A 248 10.58 0.39 14.36
C TYR A 248 11.26 -0.37 15.51
N GLU A 249 10.88 -0.09 16.76
CA GLU A 249 11.43 -0.69 17.97
C GLU A 249 12.97 -0.59 17.98
N CYS A 250 13.48 0.59 17.65
CA CYS A 250 14.90 0.92 17.59
C CYS A 250 15.32 1.80 18.76
N ASP A 251 16.51 1.60 19.31
CA ASP A 251 17.15 2.57 20.21
C ASP A 251 17.81 3.70 19.39
N PRO A 252 17.35 4.96 19.50
CA PRO A 252 17.94 6.09 18.77
C PRO A 252 19.41 6.35 19.09
N MET A 253 19.88 5.92 20.26
CA MET A 253 21.24 6.17 20.76
C MET A 253 22.19 5.00 20.53
N PHE A 254 21.70 3.88 19.99
CA PHE A 254 22.52 2.73 19.62
C PHE A 254 23.71 3.17 18.75
N GLU A 255 24.92 2.82 19.18
CA GLU A 255 26.13 3.12 18.43
C GLU A 255 26.24 2.17 17.24
N PHE A 256 26.20 2.75 16.03
CA PHE A 256 26.37 2.00 14.81
C PHE A 256 27.74 1.33 14.76
N THR A 257 27.77 0.11 14.23
CA THR A 257 29.01 -0.65 14.02
C THR A 257 29.36 -0.76 12.54
N ALA A 258 28.34 -0.68 11.67
CA ALA A 258 28.49 -0.67 10.23
C ALA A 258 29.30 0.53 9.73
N ILE A 259 30.31 0.26 8.89
CA ILE A 259 31.31 1.23 8.41
C ILE A 259 30.66 2.45 7.75
N ASP A 260 29.64 2.23 6.92
CA ASP A 260 28.95 3.31 6.19
C ASP A 260 28.15 4.25 7.10
N LEU A 261 27.79 3.76 8.29
CA LEU A 261 26.97 4.47 9.28
C LEU A 261 27.79 5.11 10.40
N LEU A 262 29.05 4.68 10.62
CA LEU A 262 29.93 5.19 11.69
C LEU A 262 30.02 6.71 11.73
N LYS A 263 30.03 7.38 10.57
CA LYS A 263 30.11 8.85 10.48
C LYS A 263 28.93 9.56 11.15
N TYR A 264 27.77 8.91 11.25
CA TYR A 264 26.58 9.44 11.93
C TYR A 264 26.51 9.05 13.40
N LYS A 265 27.29 8.04 13.84
CA LYS A 265 27.30 7.47 15.19
C LYS A 265 26.03 6.70 15.57
N ASN A 266 24.83 7.27 15.38
CA ASN A 266 23.56 6.65 15.77
C ASN A 266 22.37 7.18 14.95
N LEU A 267 21.19 6.60 15.17
CA LEU A 267 19.95 6.94 14.45
C LEU A 267 19.50 8.38 14.70
N GLU A 268 19.67 8.92 15.92
CA GLU A 268 19.31 10.30 16.26
C GLU A 268 20.05 11.31 15.36
N ASN A 269 21.36 11.16 15.24
CA ASN A 269 22.18 12.03 14.40
C ASN A 269 21.91 11.84 12.91
N LEU A 270 21.73 10.58 12.48
CA LEU A 270 21.37 10.26 11.11
C LEU A 270 20.00 10.86 10.72
N GLY A 271 19.01 10.76 11.60
CA GLY A 271 17.69 11.36 11.43
C GLY A 271 17.76 12.87 11.26
N LYS A 272 18.60 13.57 12.05
CA LYS A 272 18.86 15.01 11.86
C LYS A 272 19.45 15.33 10.49
N ALA A 273 20.41 14.52 10.02
CA ALA A 273 21.01 14.69 8.70
C ALA A 273 19.98 14.52 7.58
N VAL A 274 19.17 13.46 7.64
CA VAL A 274 18.06 13.23 6.69
C VAL A 274 17.06 14.38 6.71
N ASN A 275 16.63 14.80 7.90
CA ASN A 275 15.65 15.88 8.06
C ASN A 275 16.14 17.18 7.42
N SER A 276 17.42 17.52 7.57
CA SER A 276 18.02 18.71 6.97
C SER A 276 17.92 18.73 5.44
N LEU A 277 17.96 17.56 4.80
CA LEU A 277 17.81 17.44 3.35
C LEU A 277 16.35 17.59 2.92
N PHE A 278 15.40 16.98 3.64
CA PHE A 278 13.98 17.15 3.36
C PHE A 278 13.53 18.61 3.48
N LEU A 279 14.01 19.34 4.50
CA LEU A 279 13.73 20.76 4.70
C LEU A 279 14.19 21.65 3.52
N ARG A 280 15.18 21.20 2.76
CA ARG A 280 15.74 21.92 1.60
C ARG A 280 15.01 21.65 0.29
N LEU A 281 14.03 20.74 0.27
CA LEU A 281 13.29 20.44 -0.95
C LEU A 281 12.54 21.69 -1.48
N PRO A 282 12.50 21.89 -2.81
CA PRO A 282 11.73 22.99 -3.40
C PRO A 282 10.22 22.80 -3.15
N LYS A 283 9.41 23.81 -3.51
CA LYS A 283 7.94 23.69 -3.39
C LYS A 283 7.48 22.49 -4.22
N ILE A 284 6.64 21.63 -3.66
CA ILE A 284 6.07 20.49 -4.39
C ILE A 284 5.00 21.02 -5.35
N LYS A 285 5.02 20.55 -6.61
CA LYS A 285 3.98 20.86 -7.59
C LYS A 285 2.63 20.34 -7.10
N GLU A 286 1.57 21.08 -7.38
CA GLU A 286 0.19 20.74 -6.94
C GLU A 286 -0.45 19.63 -7.80
N GLU A 287 0.32 19.04 -8.71
CA GLU A 287 -0.04 17.90 -9.54
C GLU A 287 1.09 16.88 -9.54
N MET A 288 0.74 15.61 -9.34
CA MET A 288 1.64 14.47 -9.48
C MET A 288 1.40 13.76 -10.80
N GLU A 289 2.33 12.92 -11.21
CA GLU A 289 2.28 12.22 -12.49
C GLU A 289 2.16 10.71 -12.29
N ILE A 290 1.30 10.09 -13.10
CA ILE A 290 1.29 8.65 -13.30
C ILE A 290 1.66 8.39 -14.74
N VAL A 291 2.80 7.74 -14.94
CA VAL A 291 3.34 7.40 -16.25
C VAL A 291 2.98 5.96 -16.58
N TYR A 292 2.28 5.76 -17.69
CA TYR A 292 1.99 4.42 -18.20
C TYR A 292 2.94 4.06 -19.32
N GLU A 293 3.62 2.93 -19.13
CA GLU A 293 4.54 2.39 -20.12
C GLU A 293 4.14 0.98 -20.55
N HIS A 294 4.54 0.63 -21.76
CA HIS A 294 4.45 -0.73 -22.29
C HIS A 294 5.76 -1.05 -23.00
N GLN A 295 6.41 -2.15 -22.61
CA GLN A 295 7.73 -2.56 -23.13
C GLN A 295 8.78 -1.44 -23.03
N GLY A 296 8.79 -0.71 -21.91
CA GLY A 296 9.75 0.36 -21.64
C GLY A 296 9.49 1.69 -22.36
N VAL A 297 8.39 1.79 -23.12
CA VAL A 297 8.00 3.03 -23.83
C VAL A 297 6.77 3.63 -23.18
N GLU A 298 6.88 4.88 -22.76
CA GLU A 298 5.75 5.68 -22.29
C GLU A 298 4.72 5.86 -23.42
N PHE A 299 3.46 5.57 -23.12
CA PHE A 299 2.36 5.79 -24.07
C PHE A 299 1.27 6.73 -23.51
N SER A 300 1.26 7.00 -22.20
CA SER A 300 0.33 7.94 -21.59
C SER A 300 0.88 8.48 -20.27
N ARG A 301 0.55 9.73 -19.95
CA ARG A 301 0.88 10.40 -18.69
C ARG A 301 -0.36 11.08 -18.14
N ASN A 302 -0.80 10.65 -16.97
CA ASN A 302 -1.95 11.23 -16.28
C ASN A 302 -1.45 12.19 -15.20
N HIS A 303 -2.09 13.36 -15.10
CA HIS A 303 -1.80 14.37 -14.07
C HIS A 303 -2.85 14.27 -12.98
N ILE A 304 -2.40 14.06 -11.74
CA ILE A 304 -3.25 13.85 -10.58
C ILE A 304 -3.17 15.08 -9.70
N PRO A 305 -4.25 15.87 -9.59
CA PRO A 305 -4.26 17.04 -8.73
C PRO A 305 -4.17 16.64 -7.26
N TYR A 306 -3.50 17.47 -6.48
CA TYR A 306 -3.40 17.33 -5.03
C TYR A 306 -4.37 18.25 -4.31
N PHE A 307 -5.25 17.66 -3.49
CA PHE A 307 -6.14 18.40 -2.60
C PHE A 307 -5.94 17.92 -1.17
N TYR A 308 -5.37 18.78 -0.31
CA TYR A 308 -5.00 18.44 1.07
C TYR A 308 -6.16 17.82 1.86
N HIS A 309 -7.30 18.52 1.93
CA HIS A 309 -8.43 18.09 2.75
C HIS A 309 -9.05 16.77 2.24
N SER A 310 -9.22 16.62 0.93
CA SER A 310 -9.78 15.39 0.33
C SER A 310 -8.83 14.19 0.52
N THR A 311 -7.52 14.40 0.32
CA THR A 311 -6.50 13.37 0.53
C THR A 311 -6.49 12.91 2.00
N LEU A 312 -6.42 13.86 2.93
CA LEU A 312 -6.38 13.55 4.35
C LEU A 312 -7.68 12.90 4.84
N TYR A 313 -8.83 13.35 4.34
CA TYR A 313 -10.13 12.72 4.61
C TYR A 313 -10.15 11.26 4.16
N THR A 314 -9.72 10.99 2.92
CA THR A 314 -9.63 9.63 2.38
C THR A 314 -8.70 8.76 3.23
N ILE A 315 -7.50 9.25 3.57
CA ILE A 315 -6.57 8.54 4.45
C ILE A 315 -7.22 8.22 5.81
N ASN A 316 -7.97 9.16 6.39
CA ASN A 316 -8.63 8.93 7.67
C ASN A 316 -9.71 7.84 7.59
N ILE A 317 -10.54 7.81 6.54
CA ILE A 317 -11.52 6.72 6.32
C ILE A 317 -10.81 5.37 6.18
N LEU A 318 -9.70 5.36 5.44
CA LEU A 318 -8.89 4.15 5.27
C LEU A 318 -8.28 3.70 6.60
N LEU A 319 -7.87 4.62 7.47
CA LEU A 319 -7.38 4.30 8.81
C LEU A 319 -8.49 3.88 9.79
N ASP A 320 -9.74 4.29 9.58
CA ASP A 320 -10.87 3.83 10.42
C ASP A 320 -11.09 2.32 10.34
N TYR A 321 -10.85 1.71 9.17
CA TYR A 321 -10.80 0.25 9.05
C TYR A 321 -9.67 -0.32 9.92
N TRP A 322 -8.45 0.21 9.82
CA TRP A 322 -7.30 -0.30 10.58
C TRP A 322 -7.47 -0.17 12.10
N ASP A 323 -8.16 0.88 12.55
CA ASP A 323 -8.53 1.11 13.94
C ASP A 323 -9.70 0.24 14.42
N GLY A 324 -10.35 -0.53 13.52
CA GLY A 324 -11.52 -1.34 13.84
C GLY A 324 -12.79 -0.53 14.08
N LYS A 325 -12.84 0.73 13.64
CA LYS A 325 -14.03 1.59 13.77
C LYS A 325 -15.12 1.24 12.76
N ARG A 326 -14.76 0.54 11.68
CA ARG A 326 -15.66 -0.02 10.68
C ARG A 326 -15.15 -1.37 10.21
N SER A 327 -16.06 -2.21 9.73
CA SER A 327 -15.70 -3.46 9.05
C SER A 327 -15.16 -3.16 7.64
N SER A 328 -14.58 -4.18 6.99
CA SER A 328 -14.17 -4.07 5.59
C SER A 328 -15.41 -3.88 4.69
N ASP A 329 -15.34 -2.95 3.74
CA ASP A 329 -16.43 -2.72 2.79
C ASP A 329 -16.39 -3.70 1.61
N VAL A 330 -17.56 -3.93 1.01
CA VAL A 330 -17.69 -4.67 -0.26
C VAL A 330 -17.43 -3.73 -1.44
N VAL A 331 -17.07 -4.30 -2.59
CA VAL A 331 -16.95 -3.48 -3.81
C VAL A 331 -18.33 -2.95 -4.22
N GLU A 332 -18.38 -1.70 -4.67
CA GLU A 332 -19.61 -1.08 -5.17
C GLU A 332 -20.20 -1.87 -6.36
N ASN A 333 -21.51 -1.70 -6.59
CA ASN A 333 -22.21 -2.31 -7.73
C ASN A 333 -21.54 -2.05 -9.09
N SER A 334 -21.00 -0.83 -9.26
CA SER A 334 -20.24 -0.41 -10.45
C SER A 334 -18.93 -1.19 -10.67
N ASP A 335 -18.41 -1.79 -9.60
CA ASP A 335 -17.11 -2.46 -9.52
C ASP A 335 -17.21 -3.97 -9.24
N LYS A 336 -18.42 -4.57 -9.22
CA LYS A 336 -18.64 -6.04 -9.07
C LYS A 336 -17.78 -6.86 -10.02
N TRP A 337 -17.48 -6.32 -11.21
CA TRP A 337 -16.63 -6.97 -12.21
C TRP A 337 -15.23 -7.32 -11.69
N LYS A 338 -14.70 -6.61 -10.67
CA LYS A 338 -13.42 -6.91 -10.02
C LYS A 338 -13.38 -8.32 -9.44
N CYS A 339 -14.52 -8.80 -8.91
CA CYS A 339 -14.62 -10.12 -8.29
C CYS A 339 -14.36 -11.26 -9.27
N LYS A 340 -14.63 -11.07 -10.58
CA LYS A 340 -14.32 -12.04 -11.64
C LYS A 340 -12.81 -12.31 -11.80
N PHE A 341 -11.98 -11.42 -11.29
CA PHE A 341 -10.53 -11.50 -11.31
C PHE A 341 -9.93 -11.74 -9.91
N CYS A 342 -10.76 -11.94 -8.89
CA CYS A 342 -10.32 -12.15 -7.51
C CYS A 342 -10.13 -13.65 -7.23
N ASP A 343 -8.93 -14.04 -6.80
CA ASP A 343 -8.65 -15.44 -6.44
C ASP A 343 -9.44 -15.93 -5.22
N PHE A 344 -9.94 -14.99 -4.42
CA PHE A 344 -10.75 -15.30 -3.24
C PHE A 344 -12.24 -15.36 -3.52
N VAL A 345 -12.69 -15.18 -4.76
CA VAL A 345 -14.13 -15.10 -5.09
C VAL A 345 -14.94 -16.25 -4.49
N LYS A 346 -14.42 -17.48 -4.53
CA LYS A 346 -15.09 -18.68 -3.99
C LYS A 346 -15.22 -18.70 -2.45
N ASN A 347 -14.34 -17.99 -1.75
CA ASN A 347 -14.27 -17.98 -0.29
C ASN A 347 -14.65 -16.60 0.29
N CYS A 348 -15.07 -15.67 -0.57
CA CYS A 348 -15.44 -14.32 -0.17
C CYS A 348 -16.92 -14.32 0.22
N VAL A 349 -17.19 -14.40 1.52
CA VAL A 349 -18.57 -14.47 2.06
C VAL A 349 -19.42 -13.25 1.64
N ARG A 350 -18.80 -12.09 1.47
CA ARG A 350 -19.47 -10.85 1.05
C ARG A 350 -19.23 -10.52 -0.43
N CYS A 351 -19.19 -11.55 -1.28
CA CYS A 351 -19.00 -11.39 -2.72
C CYS A 351 -20.27 -10.88 -3.39
N PRO A 352 -20.26 -9.71 -4.06
CA PRO A 352 -21.46 -9.16 -4.67
C PRO A 352 -21.80 -9.79 -6.05
N LEU A 353 -21.09 -10.84 -6.49
CA LEU A 353 -21.50 -11.61 -7.68
C LEU A 353 -22.55 -12.68 -7.36
N ASP A 354 -22.67 -13.05 -6.08
CA ASP A 354 -23.61 -14.06 -5.61
C ASP A 354 -24.95 -13.43 -5.11
N THR A 355 -25.11 -12.11 -5.29
CA THR A 355 -26.35 -11.34 -5.12
C THR A 355 -26.94 -10.86 -6.43
#